data_AF-A0AAD6CDA1-F1
#
_entry.id   AF-A0AAD6CDA1-F1
#
_cell.length_a   1.000
_cell.length_b   1.000
_cell.length_c   1.000
_cell.angle_alpha   90.00
_cell.angle_beta   90.00
_cell.angle_gamma   90.00
#
_symmetry.space_group_name_H-M   'P 1'
#
loop_
_entity.id
_entity.type
_entity.pdbx_description
1 polymer ?
#
loop_
_entity_poly.entity_id
_entity_poly.type
_entity_poly.pdbx_seq_one_letter_code
_entity_poly.pdbx_strand_id
1 'polypeptide(L)'
;MATVRICVCGDEGTGKSSLITSLVKGVFVTNKIQPILPQITIPPTIGTPENVTTTTVVDTSAVPQERNNLAREIRKSNVILLVYSDHYSYERVALFWLPYFRSLGVNVPVVLCANKSDLAAEHSEAQVIEEEMLPLMSEFKEIDSCIRTSAREHRNVNEAFFVCQKAVTHPIAPLFDSKEAALKPAAVSALQRIFYLSDKDRDGYLSDKEIGGFQTRCFGKPLSDEDLAHIKETIQKGYPESVTESGIDCQGFIHLNKLYAEKGRHETVWIILRAFQYTDNLSLQENFLHPRFEVPPFASAELSPEGYRFFVNLFLLSDKDNDGGLNNAELASLFAPTPGLPASWADGSFPSSTVRNEAGHVTLQGWLAQWSMTTFMSPKTTLEYLAYLGFESSDRNNTSTTAALKVTRPRKRRRRPGRVGRNVVQCHVLGAPGSGKSALLDALLSRGFSTTYHPTIQPRTAVNTVELPGGKQCYLIMDELGELEPAILENQAKLLDQCDVIAYTYDSSDPDSFAYIPALRAKYPHLEELPSVFIALKADLDRTTQRAEHQPHEYTAMLNIPTPPLHVSVTWTSIQEVFVHIAEAAMEPSTAFPRSEEDVEGKWMAWGIAFGAVVCAGAAAVMIWRRVSGSGS
;
A
#
# COMPACT_ATOMS: atom_id res chain seq x y z
N MET A 1 19.41 -0.74 10.00
CA MET A 1 20.83 -0.84 10.39
C MET A 1 20.93 -1.88 11.49
N ALA A 2 21.64 -2.98 11.24
CA ALA A 2 21.73 -4.11 12.15
C ALA A 2 23.08 -4.09 12.90
N THR A 3 23.03 -4.26 14.21
CA THR A 3 24.19 -4.60 15.04
C THR A 3 24.21 -6.12 15.17
N VAL A 4 25.32 -6.75 14.77
CA VAL A 4 25.48 -8.21 14.82
C VAL A 4 26.35 -8.59 16.01
N ARG A 5 25.84 -9.41 16.93
CA ARG A 5 26.59 -9.98 18.05
C ARG A 5 26.94 -11.44 17.75
N ILE A 6 28.23 -11.72 17.56
CA ILE A 6 28.81 -13.05 17.34
C ILE A 6 29.33 -13.59 18.68
N CYS A 7 28.81 -14.74 19.11
CA CYS A 7 29.29 -15.44 20.29
C CYS A 7 30.19 -16.60 19.89
N VAL A 8 31.48 -16.54 20.23
CA VAL A 8 32.45 -17.59 19.90
C VAL A 8 32.43 -18.64 21.01
N CYS A 9 31.98 -19.84 20.67
CA CYS A 9 31.79 -20.97 21.60
C CYS A 9 32.65 -22.16 21.20
N GLY A 10 32.83 -23.13 22.09
CA GLY A 10 33.62 -24.34 21.84
C GLY A 10 34.44 -24.76 23.05
N ASP A 11 34.94 -25.99 23.03
CA ASP A 11 35.64 -26.57 24.17
C ASP A 11 36.98 -25.86 24.49
N GLU A 12 37.52 -26.15 25.66
CA GLU A 12 38.82 -25.61 26.05
C GLU A 12 39.91 -26.09 25.09
N GLY A 13 40.83 -25.19 24.72
CA GLY A 13 41.92 -25.52 23.80
C GLY A 13 41.58 -25.51 22.32
N THR A 14 40.33 -25.27 21.88
CA THR A 14 39.98 -25.23 20.43
C THR A 14 40.50 -24.01 19.67
N GLY A 15 41.05 -23.01 20.38
CA GLY A 15 41.70 -21.83 19.77
C GLY A 15 40.78 -20.63 19.55
N LYS A 16 39.66 -20.52 20.29
CA LYS A 16 38.70 -19.39 20.24
C LYS A 16 39.37 -18.01 20.36
N SER A 17 40.09 -17.77 21.46
CA SER A 17 40.76 -16.49 21.71
C SER A 17 41.87 -16.19 20.70
N SER A 18 42.55 -17.23 20.21
CA SER A 18 43.56 -17.10 19.14
C SER A 18 42.91 -16.69 17.80
N LEU A 19 41.74 -17.24 17.47
CA LEU A 19 41.00 -16.91 16.26
C LEU A 19 40.54 -15.44 16.27
N ILE A 20 40.00 -14.98 17.40
CA ILE A 20 39.59 -13.58 17.60
C ILE A 20 40.80 -12.64 17.57
N THR A 21 41.90 -13.02 18.20
CA THR A 21 43.12 -12.20 18.20
C THR A 21 43.72 -12.09 16.78
N SER A 22 43.70 -13.19 16.01
CA SER A 22 44.16 -13.24 14.63
C SER A 22 43.30 -12.35 13.73
N LEU A 23 41.98 -12.30 13.93
CA LEU A 23 41.08 -11.37 13.24
C LEU A 23 41.48 -9.90 13.48
N VAL A 24 41.73 -9.53 14.74
CA VAL A 24 42.00 -8.12 15.11
C VAL A 24 43.39 -7.67 14.70
N LYS A 25 44.40 -8.54 14.82
CA LYS A 25 45.80 -8.17 14.59
C LYS A 25 46.32 -8.52 13.19
N GLY A 26 45.59 -9.34 12.43
CA GLY A 26 46.03 -9.86 11.12
C GLY A 26 47.22 -10.83 11.19
N VAL A 27 47.70 -11.16 12.39
CA VAL A 27 48.86 -12.04 12.62
C VAL A 27 48.65 -12.92 13.83
N PHE A 28 49.24 -14.12 13.82
CA PHE A 28 49.20 -15.02 14.95
C PHE A 28 50.11 -14.53 16.09
N VAL A 29 49.54 -14.42 17.29
CA VAL A 29 50.28 -14.00 18.49
C VAL A 29 50.88 -15.22 19.17
N THR A 30 52.21 -15.27 19.23
CA THR A 30 52.97 -16.36 19.86
C THR A 30 53.08 -16.24 21.38
N ASN A 31 52.83 -15.06 21.94
CA ASN A 31 52.81 -14.81 23.38
C ASN A 31 51.53 -15.37 24.03
N LYS A 32 51.58 -15.68 25.34
CA LYS A 32 50.40 -16.12 26.11
C LYS A 32 49.25 -15.12 25.96
N ILE A 33 48.14 -15.59 25.40
CA ILE A 33 46.89 -14.84 25.25
C ILE A 33 46.05 -15.08 26.52
N GLN A 34 45.22 -14.10 26.89
CA GLN A 34 44.24 -14.27 27.97
C GLN A 34 43.24 -15.39 27.60
N PRO A 35 42.76 -16.17 28.60
CA PRO A 35 41.84 -17.28 28.35
C PRO A 35 40.44 -16.83 27.88
N ILE A 36 40.06 -15.58 28.17
CA ILE A 36 38.85 -14.92 27.68
C ILE A 36 39.23 -13.49 27.31
N LEU A 37 38.91 -13.07 26.08
CA LEU A 37 39.11 -11.69 25.63
C LEU A 37 37.94 -10.78 26.02
N PRO A 38 38.19 -9.48 26.29
CA PRO A 38 37.11 -8.51 26.44
C PRO A 38 36.30 -8.39 25.14
N GLN A 39 35.03 -7.97 25.26
CA GLN A 39 34.16 -7.77 24.11
C GLN A 39 34.81 -6.81 23.10
N ILE A 40 34.84 -7.22 21.83
CA ILE A 40 35.45 -6.46 20.74
C ILE A 40 34.35 -5.93 19.83
N THR A 41 34.42 -4.65 19.49
CA THR A 41 33.53 -4.04 18.49
C THR A 41 34.34 -3.69 17.26
N ILE A 42 33.95 -4.26 16.12
CA ILE A 42 34.59 -4.07 14.83
C ILE A 42 33.72 -3.09 14.02
N PRO A 43 34.27 -1.93 13.60
CA PRO A 43 33.57 -1.00 12.71
C PRO A 43 33.41 -1.60 11.31
N PRO A 44 32.49 -1.07 10.48
CA PRO A 44 32.26 -1.60 9.15
C PRO A 44 33.49 -1.35 8.26
N THR A 45 34.11 -2.41 7.78
CA THR A 45 35.24 -2.39 6.85
C THR A 45 34.80 -2.75 5.42
N ILE A 46 35.66 -2.49 4.44
CA ILE A 46 35.46 -2.91 3.04
C ILE A 46 35.25 -4.43 3.03
N GLY A 47 34.07 -4.89 2.60
CA GLY A 47 33.67 -6.29 2.60
C GLY A 47 32.66 -6.69 3.70
N THR A 48 32.23 -5.78 4.58
CA THR A 48 31.08 -6.05 5.46
C THR A 48 29.78 -6.07 4.66
N PRO A 49 28.85 -7.02 4.90
CA PRO A 49 27.56 -7.05 4.21
C PRO A 49 26.79 -5.74 4.36
N GLU A 50 26.09 -5.32 3.31
CA GLU A 50 25.23 -4.13 3.36
C GLU A 50 24.25 -4.24 4.54
N ASN A 51 24.07 -3.14 5.28
CA ASN A 51 23.23 -2.99 6.48
C ASN A 51 23.84 -3.36 7.84
N VAL A 52 25.06 -3.92 7.92
CA VAL A 52 25.76 -4.15 9.19
C VAL A 52 26.57 -2.91 9.58
N THR A 53 26.17 -2.23 10.66
CA THR A 53 26.88 -1.02 11.11
C THR A 53 27.94 -1.30 12.16
N THR A 54 27.78 -2.36 12.94
CA THR A 54 28.71 -2.74 14.01
C THR A 54 28.66 -4.24 14.23
N THR A 55 29.84 -4.89 14.24
CA THR A 55 29.96 -6.30 14.64
C THR A 55 30.58 -6.39 16.01
N THR A 56 29.89 -7.02 16.95
CA THR A 56 30.39 -7.30 18.29
C THR A 56 30.80 -8.76 18.37
N VAL A 57 32.05 -9.03 18.74
CA VAL A 57 32.57 -10.38 18.95
C VAL A 57 32.77 -10.60 20.45
N VAL A 58 32.20 -11.69 20.96
CA VAL A 58 32.29 -12.11 22.36
C VAL A 58 33.02 -13.43 22.44
N ASP A 59 34.13 -13.45 23.17
CA ASP A 59 34.84 -14.68 23.54
C ASP A 59 34.18 -15.31 24.76
N THR A 60 34.06 -16.63 24.79
CA THR A 60 33.43 -17.35 25.91
C THR A 60 34.29 -18.50 26.42
N SER A 61 34.08 -18.85 27.70
CA SER A 61 34.75 -19.98 28.32
C SER A 61 33.80 -21.16 28.50
N ALA A 62 34.33 -22.37 28.26
CA ALA A 62 33.62 -23.64 28.47
C ALA A 62 33.79 -24.20 29.90
N VAL A 63 34.52 -23.50 30.78
CA VAL A 63 34.78 -23.94 32.17
C VAL A 63 33.46 -23.93 32.97
N PRO A 64 33.19 -24.95 33.81
CA PRO A 64 31.92 -25.04 34.56
C PRO A 64 31.56 -23.80 35.39
N GLN A 65 32.57 -23.09 35.89
CA GLN A 65 32.41 -21.86 36.70
C GLN A 65 31.81 -20.70 35.88
N GLU A 66 32.08 -20.63 34.58
CA GLU A 66 31.61 -19.57 33.67
C GLU A 66 30.28 -19.93 32.98
N ARG A 67 29.68 -21.09 33.30
CA ARG A 67 28.53 -21.62 32.56
C ARG A 67 27.30 -20.71 32.58
N ASN A 68 27.07 -19.99 33.68
CA ASN A 68 26.00 -18.99 33.78
C ASN A 68 26.26 -17.77 32.88
N ASN A 69 27.52 -17.37 32.74
CA ASN A 69 27.93 -16.26 31.89
C ASN A 69 27.83 -16.66 30.41
N LEU A 70 28.34 -17.84 30.05
CA LEU A 70 28.17 -18.46 28.72
C LEU A 70 26.70 -18.49 28.31
N ALA A 71 25.80 -18.99 29.17
CA ALA A 71 24.37 -19.04 28.89
C ALA A 71 23.74 -17.65 28.70
N ARG A 72 24.27 -16.61 29.36
CA ARG A 72 23.81 -15.22 29.18
C ARG A 72 24.26 -14.66 27.84
N GLU A 73 25.50 -14.93 27.44
CA GLU A 73 26.07 -14.43 26.19
C GLU A 73 25.45 -15.10 24.96
N ILE A 74 25.22 -16.41 25.02
CA ILE A 74 24.51 -17.16 23.96
C ILE A 74 23.08 -16.61 23.78
N ARG A 75 22.35 -16.32 24.86
CA ARG A 75 20.98 -15.77 24.74
C ARG A 75 20.92 -14.37 24.11
N LYS A 76 22.02 -13.62 24.15
CA LYS A 76 22.12 -12.27 23.58
C LYS A 76 22.67 -12.26 22.16
N SER A 77 23.22 -13.38 21.67
CA SER A 77 23.89 -13.42 20.37
C SER A 77 22.89 -13.48 19.23
N ASN A 78 23.29 -12.92 18.08
CA ASN A 78 22.54 -13.08 16.83
C ASN A 78 23.02 -14.29 16.03
N VAL A 79 24.25 -14.74 16.26
CA VAL A 79 24.89 -15.89 15.61
C VAL A 79 25.94 -16.49 16.55
N ILE A 80 26.09 -17.80 16.50
CA ILE A 80 27.09 -18.54 17.29
C ILE A 80 28.17 -19.05 16.34
N LEU A 81 29.43 -18.72 16.62
CA LEU A 81 30.58 -19.34 15.96
C LEU A 81 31.07 -20.49 16.84
N LEU A 82 30.71 -21.73 16.49
CA LEU A 82 31.08 -22.91 17.26
C LEU A 82 32.40 -23.49 16.75
N VAL A 83 33.44 -23.41 17.56
CA VAL A 83 34.82 -23.77 17.20
C VAL A 83 35.20 -25.13 17.77
N TYR A 84 35.58 -26.05 16.89
CA TYR A 84 36.19 -27.34 17.22
C TYR A 84 37.58 -27.45 16.56
N SER A 85 38.44 -28.37 17.04
CA SER A 85 39.80 -28.51 16.49
C SER A 85 40.37 -29.93 16.45
N ASP A 86 39.71 -30.88 17.12
CA ASP A 86 40.14 -32.28 17.21
C ASP A 86 38.91 -33.19 17.26
N HIS A 87 39.14 -34.51 17.17
CA HIS A 87 38.06 -35.50 17.14
C HIS A 87 37.17 -35.43 18.40
N TYR A 88 37.76 -35.18 19.58
CA TYR A 88 37.00 -35.05 20.82
C TYR A 88 36.07 -33.83 20.83
N SER A 89 36.56 -32.66 20.42
CA SER A 89 35.72 -31.45 20.32
C SER A 89 34.69 -31.55 19.19
N TYR A 90 34.99 -32.30 18.13
CA TYR A 90 34.04 -32.63 17.06
C TYR A 90 32.85 -33.44 17.59
N GLU A 91 33.07 -34.57 18.29
CA GLU A 91 31.97 -35.39 18.84
C GLU A 91 31.09 -34.58 19.81
N ARG A 92 31.69 -33.66 20.56
CA ARG A 92 30.98 -32.79 21.51
C ARG A 92 30.10 -31.74 20.85
N VAL A 93 30.28 -31.43 19.56
CA VAL A 93 29.35 -30.56 18.82
C VAL A 93 27.94 -31.15 18.86
N ALA A 94 27.79 -32.40 18.45
CA ALA A 94 26.51 -33.12 18.41
C ALA A 94 26.03 -33.54 19.80
N LEU A 95 26.93 -34.03 20.66
CA LEU A 95 26.55 -34.61 21.96
C LEU A 95 26.28 -33.57 23.06
N PHE A 96 26.90 -32.39 22.99
CA PHE A 96 26.83 -31.39 24.05
C PHE A 96 26.38 -30.02 23.55
N TRP A 97 27.09 -29.40 22.61
CA TRP A 97 26.90 -27.98 22.28
C TRP A 97 25.54 -27.69 21.66
N LEU A 98 25.13 -28.44 20.63
CA LEU A 98 23.85 -28.24 19.96
C LEU A 98 22.65 -28.57 20.88
N PRO A 99 22.63 -29.70 21.61
CA PRO A 99 21.60 -29.94 22.64
C PRO A 99 21.57 -28.87 23.72
N TYR A 100 22.73 -28.33 24.12
CA TYR A 100 22.81 -27.27 25.12
C TYR A 100 22.18 -25.97 24.62
N PHE A 101 22.45 -25.56 23.37
CA PHE A 101 21.80 -24.37 22.79
C PHE A 101 20.27 -24.52 22.75
N ARG A 102 19.78 -25.71 22.36
CA ARG A 102 18.34 -26.02 22.40
C ARG A 102 17.77 -25.92 23.81
N SER A 103 18.48 -26.44 24.82
CA SER A 103 18.04 -26.36 26.23
C SER A 103 17.95 -24.92 26.76
N LEU A 104 18.68 -23.98 26.16
CA LEU A 104 18.62 -22.55 26.50
C LEU A 104 17.48 -21.80 25.79
N GLY A 105 16.76 -22.46 24.88
CA GLY A 105 15.70 -21.85 24.05
C GLY A 105 16.24 -20.92 22.97
N VAL A 106 17.49 -21.10 22.56
CA VAL A 106 18.17 -20.22 21.61
C VAL A 106 18.00 -20.77 20.20
N ASN A 107 17.39 -19.97 19.32
CA ASN A 107 17.13 -20.32 17.92
C ASN A 107 17.83 -19.31 16.99
N VAL A 108 19.15 -19.31 17.02
CA VAL A 108 20.01 -18.45 16.20
C VAL A 108 20.92 -19.31 15.31
N PRO A 109 21.34 -18.83 14.13
CA PRO A 109 22.22 -19.60 13.26
C PRO A 109 23.55 -19.93 13.94
N VAL A 110 24.04 -21.14 13.69
CA VAL A 110 25.35 -21.62 14.13
C VAL A 110 26.26 -21.77 12.92
N VAL A 111 27.42 -21.12 12.95
CA VAL A 111 28.50 -21.34 12.00
C VAL A 111 29.50 -22.28 12.64
N LEU A 112 29.67 -23.47 12.07
CA LEU A 112 30.60 -24.47 12.56
C LEU A 112 32.00 -24.19 12.00
N CYS A 113 32.98 -24.08 12.89
CA CYS A 113 34.34 -23.69 12.57
C CYS A 113 35.33 -24.78 12.98
N ALA A 114 35.94 -25.44 11.99
CA ALA A 114 37.03 -26.39 12.19
C ALA A 114 38.37 -25.63 12.20
N ASN A 115 38.85 -25.32 13.39
CA ASN A 115 40.06 -24.54 13.58
C ASN A 115 41.31 -25.43 13.73
N LYS A 116 42.50 -24.83 13.58
CA LYS A 116 43.81 -25.50 13.54
C LYS A 116 44.01 -26.43 12.34
N SER A 117 43.49 -26.03 11.18
CA SER A 117 43.70 -26.79 9.94
C SER A 117 45.17 -26.97 9.58
N ASP A 118 46.08 -26.16 10.13
CA ASP A 118 47.54 -26.28 9.99
C ASP A 118 48.14 -27.55 10.64
N LEU A 119 47.42 -28.21 11.55
CA LEU A 119 47.85 -29.45 12.19
C LEU A 119 47.36 -30.71 11.45
N ALA A 120 46.41 -30.57 10.54
CA ALA A 120 45.79 -31.67 9.80
C ALA A 120 46.58 -32.02 8.53
N ALA A 121 47.82 -32.50 8.68
CA ALA A 121 48.71 -32.82 7.57
C ALA A 121 48.35 -34.13 6.81
N GLU A 122 47.51 -34.98 7.38
CA GLU A 122 47.20 -36.33 6.85
C GLU A 122 45.84 -36.44 6.12
N HIS A 123 44.92 -35.49 6.31
CA HIS A 123 43.60 -35.51 5.65
C HIS A 123 43.49 -34.44 4.58
N SER A 124 43.07 -34.85 3.38
CA SER A 124 42.77 -33.91 2.30
C SER A 124 41.63 -32.97 2.67
N GLU A 125 41.59 -31.78 2.04
CA GLU A 125 40.56 -30.79 2.37
C GLU A 125 39.13 -31.29 2.14
N ALA A 126 38.94 -32.06 1.07
CA ALA A 126 37.67 -32.67 0.70
C ALA A 126 37.20 -33.72 1.72
N GLN A 127 38.10 -34.57 2.24
CA GLN A 127 37.72 -35.62 3.19
C GLN A 127 37.10 -35.07 4.47
N VAL A 128 37.69 -34.02 5.06
CA VAL A 128 37.14 -33.41 6.29
C VAL A 128 35.76 -32.78 6.02
N ILE A 129 35.55 -32.21 4.83
CA ILE A 129 34.25 -31.62 4.48
C ILE A 129 33.20 -32.73 4.33
N GLU A 130 33.52 -33.81 3.60
CA GLU A 130 32.60 -34.91 3.33
C GLU A 130 32.31 -35.79 4.55
N GLU A 131 33.32 -36.09 5.37
CA GLU A 131 33.23 -37.04 6.47
C GLU A 131 32.85 -36.39 7.80
N GLU A 132 33.19 -35.12 8.04
CA GLU A 132 32.89 -34.43 9.31
C GLU A 132 31.77 -33.39 9.18
N MET A 133 31.92 -32.44 8.24
CA MET A 133 31.06 -31.24 8.18
C MET A 133 29.68 -31.51 7.56
N LEU A 134 29.63 -32.19 6.42
CA LEU A 134 28.36 -32.48 5.73
C LEU A 134 27.39 -33.31 6.58
N PRO A 135 27.81 -34.35 7.32
CA PRO A 135 26.92 -35.09 8.21
C PRO A 135 26.29 -34.20 9.28
N LEU A 136 27.10 -33.35 9.94
CA LEU A 136 26.59 -32.42 10.96
C LEU A 136 25.61 -31.40 10.39
N MET A 137 25.88 -30.83 9.22
CA MET A 137 24.96 -29.90 8.56
C MET A 137 23.63 -30.58 8.19
N SER A 138 23.68 -31.84 7.78
CA SER A 138 22.48 -32.61 7.43
C SER A 138 21.64 -32.99 8.65
N GLU A 139 22.28 -33.28 9.79
CA GLU A 139 21.62 -33.70 11.01
C GLU A 139 21.05 -32.50 11.81
N PHE A 140 21.78 -31.39 11.86
CA PHE A 140 21.45 -30.24 12.70
C PHE A 140 21.11 -29.00 11.89
N LYS A 141 19.81 -28.68 11.82
CA LYS A 141 19.27 -27.53 11.07
C LYS A 141 19.74 -26.16 11.59
N GLU A 142 20.22 -26.10 12.82
CA GLU A 142 20.78 -24.87 13.39
C GLU A 142 22.14 -24.52 12.78
N ILE A 143 22.85 -25.50 12.20
CA ILE A 143 24.11 -25.26 11.50
C ILE A 143 23.79 -24.68 10.12
N ASP A 144 24.10 -23.40 9.96
CA ASP A 144 23.88 -22.66 8.72
C ASP A 144 25.00 -22.93 7.72
N SER A 145 26.24 -22.87 8.20
CA SER A 145 27.44 -22.95 7.37
C SER A 145 28.60 -23.60 8.12
N CYS A 146 29.48 -24.27 7.39
CA CYS A 146 30.71 -24.86 7.90
C CYS A 146 31.93 -24.19 7.27
N ILE A 147 32.95 -23.88 8.07
CA ILE A 147 34.18 -23.28 7.59
C ILE A 147 35.41 -23.87 8.29
N ARG A 148 36.48 -24.08 7.51
CA ARG A 148 37.79 -24.48 8.05
C ARG A 148 38.68 -23.26 8.19
N THR A 149 39.35 -23.13 9.33
CA THR A 149 40.24 -21.99 9.62
C THR A 149 41.58 -22.44 10.20
N SER A 150 42.62 -21.62 9.99
CA SER A 150 43.82 -21.67 10.82
C SER A 150 44.11 -20.28 11.36
N ALA A 151 43.97 -20.12 12.68
CA ALA A 151 44.38 -18.89 13.35
C ALA A 151 45.88 -18.60 13.19
N ARG A 152 46.70 -19.66 13.05
CA ARG A 152 48.17 -19.60 12.92
C ARG A 152 48.60 -19.09 11.55
N GLU A 153 48.03 -19.65 10.49
CA GLU A 153 48.32 -19.26 9.10
C GLU A 153 47.45 -18.09 8.62
N HIS A 154 46.54 -17.60 9.48
CA HIS A 154 45.52 -16.61 9.14
C HIS A 154 44.61 -17.05 7.97
N ARG A 155 44.43 -18.36 7.80
CA ARG A 155 43.61 -18.95 6.74
C ARG A 155 42.13 -18.89 7.11
N ASN A 156 41.32 -18.30 6.22
CA ASN A 156 39.85 -18.17 6.34
C ASN A 156 39.34 -17.51 7.63
N VAL A 157 40.21 -16.82 8.38
CA VAL A 157 39.81 -16.15 9.62
C VAL A 157 38.77 -15.07 9.33
N ASN A 158 39.05 -14.17 8.39
CA ASN A 158 38.11 -13.11 7.99
C ASN A 158 36.80 -13.69 7.44
N GLU A 159 36.91 -14.74 6.61
CA GLU A 159 35.78 -15.44 6.01
C GLU A 159 34.84 -16.03 7.07
N ALA A 160 35.37 -16.58 8.18
CA ALA A 160 34.54 -17.17 9.24
C ALA A 160 33.62 -16.14 9.91
N PHE A 161 34.13 -14.94 10.17
CA PHE A 161 33.33 -13.85 10.74
C PHE A 161 32.42 -13.21 9.69
N PHE A 162 32.84 -13.17 8.42
CA PHE A 162 32.00 -12.74 7.31
C PHE A 162 30.79 -13.66 7.12
N VAL A 163 30.99 -14.98 7.11
CA VAL A 163 29.91 -15.98 7.03
C VAL A 163 28.97 -15.86 8.24
N CYS A 164 29.48 -15.57 9.44
CA CYS A 164 28.61 -15.27 10.60
C CYS A 164 27.72 -14.04 10.38
N GLN A 165 28.27 -12.95 9.84
CA GLN A 165 27.48 -11.76 9.49
C GLN A 165 26.44 -12.10 8.41
N LYS A 166 26.83 -12.92 7.44
CA LYS A 166 25.96 -13.37 6.34
C LYS A 166 24.78 -14.19 6.83
N ALA A 167 25.00 -15.15 7.74
CA ALA A 167 23.94 -15.99 8.31
C ALA A 167 22.85 -15.17 9.03
N VAL A 168 23.20 -14.02 9.61
CA VAL A 168 22.23 -13.10 10.23
C VAL A 168 21.54 -12.21 9.20
N THR A 169 22.29 -11.75 8.20
CA THR A 169 21.77 -10.83 7.18
C THR A 169 21.01 -11.53 6.05
N HIS A 170 21.15 -12.83 5.86
CA HIS A 170 20.51 -13.57 4.78
C HIS A 170 20.02 -14.93 5.31
N PRO A 171 19.12 -14.97 6.30
CA PRO A 171 18.76 -16.23 6.95
C PRO A 171 18.03 -17.18 5.99
N ILE A 172 18.43 -18.45 5.94
CA ILE A 172 17.75 -19.47 5.12
C ILE A 172 16.43 -19.95 5.75
N ALA A 173 16.34 -19.91 7.08
CA ALA A 173 15.22 -20.44 7.86
C ALA A 173 13.82 -19.95 7.44
N PRO A 174 13.56 -18.66 7.14
CA PRO A 174 12.25 -18.21 6.66
C PRO A 174 11.96 -18.60 5.20
N LEU A 175 12.98 -18.89 4.39
CA LEU A 175 12.83 -19.16 2.96
C LEU A 175 12.55 -20.63 2.66
N PHE A 176 13.28 -21.54 3.32
CA PHE A 176 13.36 -22.94 2.90
C PHE A 176 13.12 -23.90 4.05
N ASP A 177 12.37 -24.98 3.80
CA ASP A 177 12.26 -26.12 4.70
C ASP A 177 13.12 -27.28 4.18
N SER A 178 14.20 -27.56 4.90
CA SER A 178 15.11 -28.66 4.58
C SER A 178 14.50 -30.06 4.74
N LYS A 179 13.38 -30.23 5.48
CA LYS A 179 12.71 -31.55 5.59
C LYS A 179 11.94 -31.90 4.34
N GLU A 180 11.15 -30.94 3.85
CA GLU A 180 10.33 -31.10 2.65
C GLU A 180 11.10 -30.81 1.36
N ALA A 181 12.36 -30.36 1.49
CA ALA A 181 13.18 -29.83 0.40
C ALA A 181 12.37 -28.85 -0.47
N ALA A 182 11.71 -27.89 0.18
CA ALA A 182 10.77 -26.97 -0.45
C ALA A 182 10.86 -25.56 0.12
N LEU A 183 10.54 -24.56 -0.71
CA LEU A 183 10.35 -23.19 -0.24
C LEU A 183 9.10 -23.11 0.65
N LYS A 184 9.18 -22.30 1.70
CA LYS A 184 8.04 -22.06 2.60
C LYS A 184 6.94 -21.27 1.89
N PRO A 185 5.66 -21.44 2.27
CA PRO A 185 4.54 -20.76 1.61
C PRO A 185 4.67 -19.23 1.51
N ALA A 186 5.17 -18.58 2.56
CA ALA A 186 5.39 -17.14 2.56
C ALA A 186 6.44 -16.70 1.53
N ALA A 187 7.51 -17.48 1.35
CA ALA A 187 8.55 -17.19 0.35
C ALA A 187 8.01 -17.41 -1.08
N VAL A 188 7.22 -18.47 -1.28
CA VAL A 188 6.53 -18.73 -2.55
C VAL A 188 5.58 -17.58 -2.90
N SER A 189 4.74 -17.14 -1.95
CA SER A 189 3.82 -16.01 -2.16
C SER A 189 4.56 -14.70 -2.49
N ALA A 190 5.66 -14.42 -1.78
CA ALA A 190 6.48 -13.25 -2.08
C ALA A 190 7.08 -13.29 -3.49
N LEU A 191 7.60 -14.45 -3.91
CA LEU A 191 8.16 -14.67 -5.26
C LEU A 191 7.08 -14.62 -6.35
N GLN A 192 5.88 -15.14 -6.10
CA GLN A 192 4.75 -15.04 -7.02
C GLN A 192 4.37 -13.57 -7.28
N ARG A 193 4.32 -12.74 -6.24
CA ARG A 193 4.10 -11.31 -6.40
C ARG A 193 5.25 -10.65 -7.18
N ILE A 194 6.50 -11.02 -6.92
CA ILE A 194 7.65 -10.47 -7.65
C ILE A 194 7.58 -10.83 -9.14
N PHE A 195 7.22 -12.08 -9.45
CA PHE A 195 6.96 -12.53 -10.82
C PHE A 195 5.88 -11.65 -11.47
N TYR A 196 4.73 -11.51 -10.81
CA TYR A 196 3.61 -10.70 -11.29
C TYR A 196 3.98 -9.23 -11.57
N LEU A 197 4.88 -8.63 -10.78
CA LEU A 197 5.34 -7.26 -10.99
C LEU A 197 6.41 -7.13 -12.08
N SER A 198 7.08 -8.23 -12.38
CA SER A 198 8.15 -8.30 -13.39
C SER A 198 7.58 -8.60 -14.78
N ASP A 199 6.48 -9.35 -14.84
CA ASP A 199 5.63 -9.56 -16.01
C ASP A 199 4.87 -8.25 -16.32
N LYS A 200 5.36 -7.51 -17.31
CA LYS A 200 4.87 -6.15 -17.66
C LYS A 200 3.68 -6.19 -18.61
N ASP A 201 3.56 -7.20 -19.45
CA ASP A 201 2.48 -7.36 -20.40
C ASP A 201 1.37 -8.34 -19.94
N ARG A 202 1.58 -9.04 -18.83
CA ARG A 202 0.63 -9.94 -18.16
C ARG A 202 0.25 -11.16 -18.97
N ASP A 203 1.18 -11.61 -19.82
CA ASP A 203 1.01 -12.82 -20.61
C ASP A 203 1.24 -14.10 -19.78
N GLY A 204 1.76 -13.98 -18.56
CA GLY A 204 2.05 -15.09 -17.65
C GLY A 204 3.46 -15.66 -17.78
N TYR A 205 4.32 -15.04 -18.58
CA TYR A 205 5.71 -15.40 -18.81
C TYR A 205 6.62 -14.20 -18.53
N LEU A 206 7.89 -14.47 -18.24
CA LEU A 206 8.93 -13.45 -18.25
C LEU A 206 9.75 -13.61 -19.53
N SER A 207 9.52 -12.68 -20.46
CA SER A 207 10.31 -12.57 -21.68
C SER A 207 11.77 -12.21 -21.38
N ASP A 208 12.67 -12.42 -22.33
CA ASP A 208 14.11 -12.12 -22.17
C ASP A 208 14.36 -10.65 -21.81
N LYS A 209 13.52 -9.75 -22.34
CA LYS A 209 13.56 -8.32 -22.03
C LYS A 209 13.15 -8.04 -20.59
N GLU A 210 12.11 -8.70 -20.09
CA GLU A 210 11.64 -8.55 -18.71
C GLU A 210 12.62 -9.17 -17.72
N ILE A 211 13.22 -10.32 -18.05
CA ILE A 211 14.31 -10.92 -17.26
C ILE A 211 15.50 -9.96 -17.19
N GLY A 212 15.87 -9.31 -18.30
CA GLY A 212 16.92 -8.30 -18.32
C GLY A 212 16.60 -7.08 -17.43
N GLY A 213 15.35 -6.61 -17.47
CA GLY A 213 14.85 -5.53 -16.60
C GLY A 213 14.85 -5.93 -15.12
N PHE A 214 14.37 -7.13 -14.81
CA PHE A 214 14.38 -7.74 -13.48
C PHE A 214 15.81 -7.86 -12.93
N GLN A 215 16.74 -8.36 -13.74
CA GLN A 215 18.15 -8.50 -13.37
C GLN A 215 18.76 -7.14 -13.03
N THR A 216 18.54 -6.13 -13.89
CA THR A 216 19.08 -4.78 -13.69
C THR A 216 18.52 -4.17 -12.40
N ARG A 217 17.23 -4.37 -12.12
CA ARG A 217 16.59 -3.89 -10.89
C ARG A 217 17.16 -4.55 -9.63
N CYS A 218 17.35 -5.88 -9.65
CA CYS A 218 17.76 -6.62 -8.46
C CYS A 218 19.28 -6.57 -8.21
N PHE A 219 20.09 -6.63 -9.26
CA PHE A 219 21.54 -6.83 -9.14
C PHE A 219 22.38 -5.67 -9.71
N GLY A 220 21.75 -4.66 -10.32
CA GLY A 220 22.43 -3.47 -10.84
C GLY A 220 23.33 -3.74 -12.05
N LYS A 221 23.28 -4.94 -12.64
CA LYS A 221 24.09 -5.36 -13.80
C LYS A 221 23.20 -6.04 -14.84
N PRO A 222 23.46 -5.84 -16.14
CA PRO A 222 22.75 -6.58 -17.18
C PRO A 222 23.13 -8.06 -17.16
N LEU A 223 22.21 -8.91 -17.61
CA LEU A 223 22.43 -10.34 -17.80
C LEU A 223 23.07 -10.58 -19.17
N SER A 224 24.06 -11.47 -19.27
CA SER A 224 24.60 -11.90 -20.57
C SER A 224 23.67 -12.95 -21.22
N ASP A 225 23.68 -13.03 -22.56
CA ASP A 225 22.86 -14.01 -23.28
C ASP A 225 23.26 -15.46 -22.92
N GLU A 226 24.55 -15.69 -22.64
CA GLU A 226 25.07 -16.98 -22.20
C GLU A 226 24.53 -17.37 -20.81
N ASP A 227 24.53 -16.44 -19.86
CA ASP A 227 23.98 -16.67 -18.52
C ASP A 227 22.46 -16.92 -18.58
N LEU A 228 21.75 -16.19 -19.43
CA LEU A 228 20.31 -16.37 -19.64
C LEU A 228 20.00 -17.77 -20.20
N ALA A 229 20.76 -18.21 -21.19
CA ALA A 229 20.63 -19.57 -21.75
C ALA A 229 20.88 -20.64 -20.68
N HIS A 230 21.89 -20.46 -19.82
CA HIS A 230 22.16 -21.36 -18.71
C HIS A 230 21.04 -21.38 -17.66
N ILE A 231 20.41 -20.24 -17.36
CA ILE A 231 19.25 -20.17 -16.46
C ILE A 231 18.09 -20.98 -17.05
N LYS A 232 17.77 -20.77 -18.33
CA LYS A 232 16.70 -21.51 -19.03
C LYS A 232 16.97 -23.02 -19.04
N GLU A 233 18.19 -23.44 -19.37
CA GLU A 233 18.59 -24.86 -19.36
C GLU A 233 18.47 -25.46 -17.95
N THR A 234 18.82 -24.70 -16.92
CA THR A 234 18.72 -25.14 -15.51
C THR A 234 17.27 -25.37 -15.11
N ILE A 235 16.34 -24.50 -15.53
CA ILE A 235 14.91 -24.65 -15.26
C ILE A 235 14.35 -25.85 -16.03
N GLN A 236 14.68 -25.99 -17.31
CA GLN A 236 14.22 -27.08 -18.17
C GLN A 236 14.59 -28.47 -17.63
N LYS A 237 15.71 -28.61 -16.93
CA LYS A 237 16.11 -29.87 -16.27
C LYS A 237 15.13 -30.32 -15.19
N GLY A 238 14.48 -29.39 -14.50
CA GLY A 238 13.48 -29.69 -13.46
C GLY A 238 12.04 -29.65 -13.98
N TYR A 239 11.71 -28.63 -14.77
CA TYR A 239 10.39 -28.39 -15.36
C TYR A 239 10.54 -28.04 -16.84
N PRO A 240 10.46 -29.03 -17.75
CA PRO A 240 10.63 -28.81 -19.18
C PRO A 240 9.60 -27.84 -19.78
N GLU A 241 8.38 -27.84 -19.26
CA GLU A 241 7.25 -27.02 -19.76
C GLU A 241 7.31 -25.55 -19.28
N SER A 242 8.14 -25.25 -18.29
CA SER A 242 8.22 -23.90 -17.68
C SER A 242 9.08 -22.91 -18.46
N VAL A 243 9.71 -23.35 -19.56
CA VAL A 243 10.46 -22.48 -20.47
C VAL A 243 9.92 -22.66 -21.87
N THR A 244 9.29 -21.61 -22.39
CA THR A 244 8.68 -21.56 -23.72
C THR A 244 9.40 -20.53 -24.60
N GLU A 245 8.97 -20.40 -25.86
CA GLU A 245 9.41 -19.30 -26.73
C GLU A 245 9.02 -17.92 -26.17
N SER A 246 7.90 -17.84 -25.43
CA SER A 246 7.43 -16.61 -24.78
C SER A 246 8.31 -16.21 -23.59
N GLY A 247 8.88 -17.18 -22.87
CA GLY A 247 9.74 -16.90 -21.73
C GLY A 247 9.67 -17.95 -20.64
N ILE A 248 9.94 -17.52 -19.40
CA ILE A 248 9.90 -18.37 -18.21
C ILE A 248 8.58 -18.14 -17.47
N ASP A 249 7.83 -19.21 -17.17
CA ASP A 249 6.59 -19.10 -16.41
C ASP A 249 6.83 -18.91 -14.89
N CYS A 250 5.75 -18.70 -14.13
CA CYS A 250 5.83 -18.49 -12.68
C CYS A 250 6.44 -19.71 -11.95
N GLN A 251 6.13 -20.92 -12.41
CA GLN A 251 6.62 -22.16 -11.80
C GLN A 251 8.13 -22.33 -11.98
N GLY A 252 8.65 -22.04 -13.17
CA GLY A 252 10.07 -22.02 -13.50
C GLY A 252 10.83 -20.97 -12.69
N PHE A 253 10.26 -19.77 -12.53
CA PHE A 253 10.84 -18.71 -11.70
C PHE A 253 10.95 -19.14 -10.22
N ILE A 254 9.91 -19.73 -9.65
CA ILE A 254 9.92 -20.22 -8.27
C ILE A 254 10.91 -21.39 -8.14
N HIS A 255 10.96 -22.29 -9.13
CA HIS A 255 11.89 -23.41 -9.13
C HIS A 255 13.36 -22.96 -9.16
N LEU A 256 13.69 -21.95 -9.96
CA LEU A 256 15.04 -21.38 -9.99
C LEU A 256 15.46 -20.86 -8.61
N ASN A 257 14.56 -20.12 -7.94
CA ASN A 257 14.80 -19.60 -6.60
C ASN A 257 14.90 -20.72 -5.54
N LYS A 258 14.13 -21.81 -5.70
CA LYS A 258 14.26 -23.02 -4.89
C LYS A 258 15.65 -23.64 -5.05
N LEU A 259 16.14 -23.78 -6.29
CA LEU A 259 17.49 -24.31 -6.56
C LEU A 259 18.59 -23.43 -5.95
N TYR A 260 18.43 -22.11 -5.95
CA TYR A 260 19.36 -21.22 -5.25
C TYR A 260 19.37 -21.48 -3.75
N ALA A 261 18.21 -21.66 -3.12
CA ALA A 261 18.14 -21.98 -1.70
C ALA A 261 18.79 -23.34 -1.38
N GLU A 262 18.50 -24.38 -2.16
CA GLU A 262 19.06 -25.73 -1.99
C GLU A 262 20.58 -25.78 -2.15
N LYS A 263 21.12 -25.02 -3.10
CA LYS A 263 22.57 -24.96 -3.36
C LYS A 263 23.32 -24.00 -2.42
N GLY A 264 22.68 -23.51 -1.35
CA GLY A 264 23.28 -22.57 -0.39
C GLY A 264 23.47 -21.14 -0.93
N ARG A 265 22.85 -20.79 -2.06
CA ARG A 265 22.88 -19.47 -2.70
C ARG A 265 21.63 -18.64 -2.38
N HIS A 266 21.05 -18.82 -1.19
CA HIS A 266 19.83 -18.12 -0.75
C HIS A 266 20.02 -16.59 -0.64
N GLU A 267 21.25 -16.07 -0.61
CA GLU A 267 21.55 -14.64 -0.74
C GLU A 267 20.92 -14.04 -2.01
N THR A 268 20.98 -14.75 -3.14
CA THR A 268 20.37 -14.30 -4.40
C THR A 268 18.87 -14.07 -4.24
N VAL A 269 18.18 -14.98 -3.53
CA VAL A 269 16.74 -14.86 -3.24
C VAL A 269 16.45 -13.65 -2.36
N TRP A 270 17.29 -13.39 -1.36
CA TRP A 270 17.16 -12.22 -0.49
C TRP A 270 17.40 -10.89 -1.20
N ILE A 271 18.38 -10.82 -2.11
CA ILE A 271 18.60 -9.64 -2.94
C ILE A 271 17.34 -9.32 -3.75
N ILE A 272 16.73 -10.35 -4.37
CA ILE A 272 15.47 -10.23 -5.10
C ILE A 272 14.36 -9.72 -4.16
N LEU A 273 14.16 -10.35 -3.00
CA LEU A 273 13.14 -9.94 -2.03
C LEU A 273 13.31 -8.48 -1.58
N ARG A 274 14.54 -8.06 -1.27
CA ARG A 274 14.84 -6.69 -0.81
C ARG A 274 14.68 -5.65 -1.91
N ALA A 275 15.02 -5.98 -3.16
CA ALA A 275 14.77 -5.10 -4.31
C ALA A 275 13.26 -4.77 -4.48
N PHE A 276 12.38 -5.65 -3.99
CA PHE A 276 10.94 -5.48 -3.96
C PHE A 276 10.37 -5.11 -2.57
N GLN A 277 11.22 -4.56 -1.69
CA GLN A 277 10.84 -4.00 -0.38
C GLN A 277 10.32 -5.02 0.64
N TYR A 278 10.69 -6.31 0.52
CA TYR A 278 10.42 -7.28 1.58
C TYR A 278 11.43 -7.15 2.73
N THR A 279 10.96 -7.48 3.93
CA THR A 279 11.74 -7.60 5.16
C THR A 279 12.17 -9.04 5.39
N ASP A 280 12.99 -9.27 6.42
CA ASP A 280 13.46 -10.63 6.80
C ASP A 280 12.31 -11.54 7.30
N ASN A 281 11.14 -10.96 7.61
CA ASN A 281 9.93 -11.70 7.96
C ASN A 281 9.05 -12.02 6.74
N LEU A 282 9.52 -11.73 5.52
CA LEU A 282 8.78 -11.88 4.27
C LEU A 282 7.48 -11.06 4.20
N SER A 283 7.38 -10.02 5.01
CA SER A 283 6.36 -8.96 4.88
C SER A 283 6.95 -7.75 4.16
N LEU A 284 6.11 -6.99 3.46
CA LEU A 284 6.53 -5.71 2.89
C LEU A 284 6.91 -4.73 4.00
N GLN A 285 7.85 -3.83 3.71
CA GLN A 285 8.26 -2.79 4.65
C GLN A 285 7.08 -1.87 5.00
N GLU A 286 6.90 -1.61 6.29
CA GLU A 286 5.83 -0.75 6.83
C GLU A 286 5.83 0.64 6.17
N ASN A 287 7.01 1.22 6.00
CA ASN A 287 7.20 2.56 5.45
C ASN A 287 6.84 2.63 3.94
N PHE A 288 6.96 1.50 3.25
CA PHE A 288 6.62 1.36 1.85
C PHE A 288 5.12 1.16 1.67
N LEU A 289 4.49 0.37 2.55
CA LEU A 289 3.07 0.06 2.52
C LEU A 289 2.20 1.20 3.07
N HIS A 290 2.65 1.80 4.17
CA HIS A 290 2.00 2.92 4.86
C HIS A 290 2.94 4.13 4.94
N PRO A 291 3.27 4.77 3.80
CA PRO A 291 4.08 5.98 3.83
C PRO A 291 3.34 7.09 4.57
N ARG A 292 4.10 8.03 5.14
CA ARG A 292 3.51 9.18 5.83
C ARG A 292 2.75 10.05 4.83
N PHE A 293 1.42 10.03 4.93
CA PHE A 293 0.52 10.83 4.13
C PHE A 293 -0.61 11.35 5.01
N GLU A 294 -0.49 12.62 5.40
CA GLU A 294 -1.48 13.28 6.27
C GLU A 294 -2.38 14.19 5.44
N VAL A 295 -3.68 13.98 5.56
CA VAL A 295 -4.70 14.85 4.96
C VAL A 295 -5.14 15.83 6.04
N PRO A 296 -4.92 17.15 5.87
CA PRO A 296 -5.38 18.15 6.82
C PRO A 296 -6.90 18.13 6.99
N PRO A 297 -7.45 18.55 8.14
CA PRO A 297 -8.88 18.70 8.31
C PRO A 297 -9.50 19.56 7.21
N PHE A 298 -10.68 19.16 6.75
CA PHE A 298 -11.43 19.76 5.65
C PHE A 298 -10.76 19.67 4.27
N ALA A 299 -9.59 19.06 4.15
CA ALA A 299 -9.01 18.67 2.87
C ALA A 299 -9.42 17.24 2.49
N SER A 300 -9.23 16.90 1.22
CA SER A 300 -9.54 15.57 0.69
C SER A 300 -8.35 15.09 -0.12
N ALA A 301 -8.11 13.78 -0.16
CA ALA A 301 -7.16 13.18 -1.09
C ALA A 301 -7.86 12.79 -2.39
N GLU A 302 -7.21 13.03 -3.51
CA GLU A 302 -7.65 12.63 -4.84
C GLU A 302 -6.50 11.93 -5.56
N LEU A 303 -6.80 11.15 -6.58
CA LEU A 303 -5.77 10.61 -7.48
C LEU A 303 -5.09 11.76 -8.25
N SER A 304 -3.76 11.67 -8.34
CA SER A 304 -2.95 12.51 -9.21
C SER A 304 -3.04 12.01 -10.66
N PRO A 305 -2.60 12.80 -11.66
CA PRO A 305 -2.52 12.31 -13.05
C PRO A 305 -1.70 11.03 -13.20
N GLU A 306 -0.65 10.84 -12.38
CA GLU A 306 0.14 9.62 -12.37
C GLU A 306 -0.64 8.42 -11.82
N GLY A 307 -1.41 8.64 -10.73
CA GLY A 307 -2.30 7.62 -10.17
C GLY A 307 -3.37 7.18 -11.17
N TYR A 308 -4.01 8.12 -11.86
CA TYR A 308 -4.96 7.80 -12.94
C TYR A 308 -4.30 7.00 -14.06
N ARG A 309 -3.13 7.45 -14.56
CA ARG A 309 -2.41 6.74 -15.62
C ARG A 309 -2.08 5.31 -15.21
N PHE A 310 -1.66 5.11 -13.96
CA PHE A 310 -1.39 3.77 -13.43
C PHE A 310 -2.64 2.89 -13.45
N PHE A 311 -3.76 3.34 -12.90
CA PHE A 311 -4.99 2.54 -12.86
C PHE A 311 -5.62 2.31 -14.25
N VAL A 312 -5.46 3.25 -15.18
CA VAL A 312 -5.86 3.06 -16.59
C VAL A 312 -5.01 1.98 -17.23
N ASN A 313 -3.68 2.07 -17.15
CA ASN A 313 -2.79 1.05 -17.72
C ASN A 313 -3.05 -0.32 -17.10
N LEU A 314 -3.29 -0.36 -15.78
CA LEU A 314 -3.60 -1.58 -15.06
C LEU A 314 -4.89 -2.24 -15.55
N PHE A 315 -5.93 -1.43 -15.82
CA PHE A 315 -7.18 -1.91 -16.40
C PHE A 315 -6.94 -2.50 -17.79
N LEU A 316 -6.30 -1.75 -18.68
CA LEU A 316 -6.06 -2.17 -20.07
C LEU A 316 -5.21 -3.43 -20.18
N LEU A 317 -4.25 -3.63 -19.27
CA LEU A 317 -3.45 -4.86 -19.20
C LEU A 317 -4.22 -6.06 -18.64
N SER A 318 -5.33 -5.82 -17.93
CA SER A 318 -6.11 -6.88 -17.28
C SER A 318 -7.35 -7.29 -18.07
N ASP A 319 -7.86 -6.41 -18.93
CA ASP A 319 -8.93 -6.65 -19.90
C ASP A 319 -8.38 -7.50 -21.06
N LYS A 320 -8.37 -8.81 -20.89
CA LYS A 320 -7.73 -9.75 -21.83
C LYS A 320 -8.61 -10.01 -23.04
N ASP A 321 -9.93 -9.98 -22.87
CA ASP A 321 -10.89 -10.18 -23.95
C ASP A 321 -11.26 -8.88 -24.70
N ASN A 322 -10.75 -7.73 -24.23
CA ASN A 322 -10.98 -6.39 -24.81
C ASN A 322 -12.47 -6.05 -24.92
N ASP A 323 -13.28 -6.54 -23.97
CA ASP A 323 -14.72 -6.29 -23.93
C ASP A 323 -15.06 -4.94 -23.27
N GLY A 324 -14.05 -4.22 -22.77
CA GLY A 324 -14.18 -2.94 -22.09
C GLY A 324 -14.68 -3.04 -20.65
N GLY A 325 -14.63 -4.22 -20.03
CA GLY A 325 -15.07 -4.46 -18.66
C GLY A 325 -14.37 -5.64 -17.97
N LEU A 326 -13.85 -5.42 -16.76
CA LEU A 326 -13.20 -6.48 -16.01
C LEU A 326 -14.23 -7.47 -15.43
N ASN A 327 -14.12 -8.73 -15.85
CA ASN A 327 -14.92 -9.83 -15.32
C ASN A 327 -14.35 -10.35 -13.98
N ASN A 328 -15.04 -11.31 -13.34
CA ASN A 328 -14.63 -11.84 -12.04
C ASN A 328 -13.27 -12.55 -12.07
N ALA A 329 -12.93 -13.23 -13.17
CA ALA A 329 -11.66 -13.95 -13.30
C ALA A 329 -10.50 -12.97 -13.52
N GLU A 330 -10.70 -11.93 -14.32
CA GLU A 330 -9.72 -10.87 -14.55
C GLU A 330 -9.48 -10.05 -13.28
N LEU A 331 -10.54 -9.72 -12.53
CA LEU A 331 -10.42 -9.09 -11.22
C LEU A 331 -9.64 -9.98 -10.24
N ALA A 332 -9.94 -11.28 -10.20
CA ALA A 332 -9.19 -12.22 -9.36
C ALA A 332 -7.71 -12.28 -9.74
N SER A 333 -7.40 -12.29 -11.05
CA SER A 333 -6.02 -12.24 -11.55
C SER A 333 -5.34 -10.90 -11.25
N LEU A 334 -6.07 -9.77 -11.29
CA LEU A 334 -5.55 -8.45 -10.97
C LEU A 334 -5.16 -8.34 -9.49
N PHE A 335 -6.00 -8.88 -8.60
CA PHE A 335 -5.81 -8.83 -7.15
C PHE A 335 -5.04 -10.03 -6.57
N ALA A 336 -4.67 -11.02 -7.39
CA ALA A 336 -3.86 -12.17 -6.99
C ALA A 336 -2.59 -11.85 -6.16
N PRO A 337 -1.79 -10.79 -6.46
CA PRO A 337 -0.61 -10.45 -5.65
C PRO A 337 -0.95 -9.65 -4.38
N THR A 338 -2.22 -9.38 -4.11
CA THR A 338 -2.69 -8.56 -2.98
C THR A 338 -3.40 -9.44 -1.95
N PRO A 339 -3.74 -8.93 -0.75
CA PRO A 339 -4.59 -9.64 0.20
C PRO A 339 -6.03 -9.93 -0.29
N GLY A 340 -6.38 -9.55 -1.52
CA GLY A 340 -7.69 -9.72 -2.14
C GLY A 340 -8.31 -8.39 -2.53
N LEU A 341 -9.64 -8.33 -2.59
CA LEU A 341 -10.33 -7.05 -2.74
C LEU A 341 -10.18 -6.22 -1.45
N PRO A 342 -10.12 -4.88 -1.55
CA PRO A 342 -10.20 -4.03 -0.36
C PRO A 342 -11.43 -4.39 0.46
N ALA A 343 -11.28 -4.51 1.78
CA ALA A 343 -12.40 -4.85 2.66
C ALA A 343 -13.59 -3.88 2.48
N SER A 344 -13.30 -2.59 2.28
CA SER A 344 -14.30 -1.56 2.00
C SER A 344 -15.09 -1.79 0.71
N TRP A 345 -14.55 -2.53 -0.25
CA TRP A 345 -15.25 -2.88 -1.50
C TRP A 345 -16.18 -4.07 -1.27
N ALA A 346 -15.70 -5.08 -0.55
CA ALA A 346 -16.52 -6.25 -0.19
C ALA A 346 -17.74 -5.84 0.64
N ASP A 347 -17.54 -4.99 1.64
CA ASP A 347 -18.63 -4.45 2.48
C ASP A 347 -19.51 -3.46 1.71
N GLY A 348 -18.92 -2.68 0.80
CA GLY A 348 -19.58 -1.67 -0.03
C GLY A 348 -20.36 -2.24 -1.22
N SER A 349 -20.65 -3.55 -1.24
CA SER A 349 -21.39 -4.24 -2.30
C SER A 349 -20.72 -4.17 -3.69
N PHE A 350 -19.40 -4.00 -3.80
CA PHE A 350 -18.69 -4.09 -5.08
C PHE A 350 -18.92 -5.47 -5.74
N PRO A 351 -19.14 -5.54 -7.08
CA PRO A 351 -19.07 -4.49 -8.09
C PRO A 351 -20.35 -3.66 -8.27
N SER A 352 -21.36 -3.85 -7.41
CA SER A 352 -22.64 -3.15 -7.52
C SER A 352 -22.62 -1.70 -7.03
N SER A 353 -21.51 -1.21 -6.50
CA SER A 353 -21.30 0.21 -6.16
C SER A 353 -20.93 1.10 -7.34
N THR A 354 -20.62 0.51 -8.50
CA THR A 354 -20.05 1.24 -9.65
C THR A 354 -20.70 0.85 -10.99
N VAL A 355 -20.27 1.53 -12.05
CA VAL A 355 -20.74 1.34 -13.44
C VAL A 355 -20.24 0.02 -14.01
N ARG A 356 -21.11 -0.67 -14.72
CA ARG A 356 -20.85 -1.97 -15.36
C ARG A 356 -21.34 -1.96 -16.81
N ASN A 357 -20.77 -2.82 -17.64
CA ASN A 357 -21.26 -3.03 -19.01
C ASN A 357 -22.53 -3.91 -19.00
N GLU A 358 -23.08 -4.19 -20.19
CA GLU A 358 -24.29 -5.02 -20.34
C GLU A 358 -24.10 -6.46 -19.82
N ALA A 359 -22.87 -6.98 -19.86
CA ALA A 359 -22.50 -8.29 -19.30
C ALA A 359 -22.34 -8.28 -17.77
N GLY A 360 -22.39 -7.10 -17.13
CA GLY A 360 -22.21 -6.94 -15.69
C GLY A 360 -20.75 -6.85 -15.24
N HIS A 361 -19.80 -6.68 -16.17
CA HIS A 361 -18.37 -6.49 -15.91
C HIS A 361 -18.06 -5.02 -15.57
N VAL A 362 -17.02 -4.77 -14.77
CA VAL A 362 -16.68 -3.41 -14.30
C VAL A 362 -15.99 -2.63 -15.41
N THR A 363 -16.60 -1.55 -15.90
CA THR A 363 -16.02 -0.74 -16.98
C THR A 363 -14.82 0.07 -16.51
N LEU A 364 -14.02 0.60 -17.43
CA LEU A 364 -12.92 1.53 -17.10
C LEU A 364 -13.41 2.73 -16.29
N GLN A 365 -14.57 3.29 -16.66
CA GLN A 365 -15.22 4.37 -15.91
C GLN A 365 -15.57 3.93 -14.49
N GLY A 366 -16.17 2.75 -14.33
CA GLY A 366 -16.51 2.21 -13.02
C GLY A 366 -15.28 1.89 -12.15
N TRP A 367 -14.21 1.39 -12.77
CA TRP A 367 -12.94 1.11 -12.12
C TRP A 367 -12.28 2.38 -11.56
N LEU A 368 -12.18 3.43 -12.38
CA LEU A 368 -11.60 4.70 -11.94
C LEU A 368 -12.48 5.40 -10.90
N ALA A 369 -13.80 5.30 -11.03
CA ALA A 369 -14.74 5.82 -10.05
C ALA A 369 -14.58 5.13 -8.68
N GLN A 370 -14.45 3.81 -8.67
CA GLN A 370 -14.25 3.04 -7.44
C GLN A 370 -12.91 3.39 -6.75
N TRP A 371 -11.81 3.51 -7.50
CA TRP A 371 -10.53 3.95 -6.92
C TRP A 371 -10.56 5.39 -6.44
N SER A 372 -11.26 6.28 -7.15
CA SER A 372 -11.42 7.68 -6.74
C SER A 372 -12.20 7.80 -5.44
N MET A 373 -13.27 7.01 -5.29
CA MET A 373 -14.03 6.89 -4.04
C MET A 373 -13.17 6.35 -2.91
N THR A 374 -12.42 5.28 -3.16
CA THR A 374 -11.55 4.65 -2.16
C THR A 374 -10.49 5.63 -1.67
N THR A 375 -9.89 6.39 -2.59
CA THR A 375 -8.90 7.41 -2.28
C THR A 375 -9.48 8.54 -1.45
N PHE A 376 -10.72 8.94 -1.74
CA PHE A 376 -11.43 9.97 -0.99
C PHE A 376 -11.77 9.51 0.44
N MET A 377 -12.29 8.29 0.59
CA MET A 377 -12.75 7.74 1.87
C MET A 377 -11.62 7.23 2.77
N SER A 378 -10.64 6.55 2.17
CA SER A 378 -9.51 5.93 2.87
C SER A 378 -8.24 5.98 2.02
N PRO A 379 -7.54 7.14 2.01
CA PRO A 379 -6.31 7.33 1.22
C PRO A 379 -5.23 6.28 1.54
N LYS A 380 -5.20 5.81 2.80
CA LYS A 380 -4.26 4.77 3.27
C LYS A 380 -4.45 3.46 2.51
N THR A 381 -5.70 3.05 2.31
CA THR A 381 -6.02 1.82 1.57
C THR A 381 -5.54 1.93 0.12
N THR A 382 -5.73 3.09 -0.53
CA THR A 382 -5.21 3.30 -1.88
C THR A 382 -3.68 3.19 -1.92
N LEU A 383 -2.97 3.77 -0.95
CA LEU A 383 -1.50 3.69 -0.89
C LEU A 383 -0.99 2.26 -0.70
N GLU A 384 -1.66 1.47 0.13
CA GLU A 384 -1.37 0.04 0.33
C GLU A 384 -1.51 -0.74 -0.98
N TYR A 385 -2.62 -0.54 -1.70
CA TYR A 385 -2.87 -1.25 -2.96
C TYR A 385 -1.97 -0.77 -4.09
N LEU A 386 -1.62 0.51 -4.15
CA LEU A 386 -0.59 1.01 -5.06
C LEU A 386 0.76 0.32 -4.79
N ALA A 387 1.12 0.13 -3.51
CA ALA A 387 2.33 -0.60 -3.14
C ALA A 387 2.22 -2.08 -3.54
N TYR A 388 1.10 -2.77 -3.25
CA TYR A 388 0.92 -4.16 -3.65
C TYR A 388 0.98 -4.37 -5.17
N LEU A 389 0.34 -3.50 -5.95
CA LEU A 389 0.26 -3.56 -7.41
C LEU A 389 1.50 -3.00 -8.12
N GLY A 390 2.47 -2.47 -7.36
CA GLY A 390 3.78 -2.04 -7.87
C GLY A 390 3.76 -0.71 -8.62
N PHE A 391 3.05 0.28 -8.09
CA PHE A 391 3.14 1.66 -8.56
C PHE A 391 4.58 2.18 -8.42
N GLU A 392 5.10 2.74 -9.51
CA GLU A 392 6.41 3.37 -9.57
C GLU A 392 6.25 4.84 -10.01
N SER A 393 6.77 5.75 -9.19
CA SER A 393 6.73 7.18 -9.48
C SER A 393 7.69 7.56 -10.62
N SER A 394 7.26 8.46 -11.50
CA SER A 394 8.16 9.05 -12.51
C SER A 394 9.14 10.05 -11.89
N ASP A 395 8.82 10.58 -10.71
CA ASP A 395 9.62 11.59 -10.04
C ASP A 395 10.76 10.95 -9.24
N ARG A 396 11.99 11.27 -9.63
CA ARG A 396 13.20 10.83 -8.93
C ARG A 396 13.30 11.38 -7.51
N ASN A 397 12.63 12.50 -7.22
CA ASN A 397 12.63 13.12 -5.89
C ASN A 397 11.55 12.55 -4.95
N ASN A 398 10.49 11.96 -5.50
CA ASN A 398 9.44 11.29 -4.73
C ASN A 398 9.19 9.89 -5.27
N THR A 399 9.98 8.92 -4.79
CA THR A 399 9.85 7.50 -5.17
C THR A 399 8.73 6.77 -4.44
N SER A 400 7.99 7.46 -3.56
CA SER A 400 6.92 6.87 -2.75
C SER A 400 5.60 6.80 -3.54
N THR A 401 4.72 5.88 -3.12
CA THR A 401 3.35 5.78 -3.63
C THR A 401 2.52 7.05 -3.40
N THR A 402 2.97 7.96 -2.54
CA THR A 402 2.34 9.27 -2.33
C THR A 402 2.29 10.14 -3.58
N ALA A 403 3.17 9.95 -4.57
CA ALA A 403 3.14 10.66 -5.85
C ALA A 403 1.85 10.38 -6.66
N ALA A 404 1.22 9.22 -6.44
CA ALA A 404 -0.05 8.86 -7.05
C ALA A 404 -1.24 9.64 -6.50
N LEU A 405 -1.08 10.33 -5.37
CA LEU A 405 -2.12 11.07 -4.68
C LEU A 405 -1.82 12.57 -4.68
N LYS A 406 -2.87 13.38 -4.66
CA LYS A 406 -2.80 14.83 -4.43
C LYS A 406 -3.73 15.22 -3.29
N VAL A 407 -3.27 16.11 -2.42
CA VAL A 407 -4.11 16.68 -1.36
C VAL A 407 -4.76 17.95 -1.88
N THR A 408 -6.08 18.01 -1.78
CA THR A 408 -6.86 19.19 -2.19
C THR A 408 -6.74 20.29 -1.14
N ARG A 409 -7.08 21.53 -1.52
CA ARG A 409 -7.08 22.63 -0.55
C ARG A 409 -8.17 22.38 0.53
N PRO A 410 -7.88 22.66 1.81
CA PRO A 410 -8.90 22.60 2.86
C PRO A 410 -10.10 23.48 2.52
N ARG A 411 -11.31 22.99 2.77
CA ARG A 411 -12.54 23.79 2.65
C ARG A 411 -12.47 24.92 3.67
N LYS A 412 -12.67 26.15 3.19
CA LYS A 412 -12.83 27.30 4.08
C LYS A 412 -14.25 27.26 4.63
N ARG A 413 -14.41 27.08 5.94
CA ARG A 413 -15.67 27.34 6.66
C ARG A 413 -15.99 28.83 6.59
N ARG A 414 -16.54 29.26 5.47
CA ARG A 414 -17.19 30.56 5.29
C ARG A 414 -18.62 30.26 4.91
N ARG A 415 -19.57 31.10 5.34
CA ARG A 415 -20.96 31.06 4.86
C ARG A 415 -21.07 31.13 3.32
N ARG A 416 -19.99 31.50 2.63
CA ARG A 416 -19.85 31.53 1.16
C ARG A 416 -18.48 31.04 0.70
N PRO A 417 -18.30 29.73 0.47
CA PRO A 417 -17.18 29.22 -0.29
C PRO A 417 -17.40 29.58 -1.76
N GLY A 418 -16.37 30.10 -2.45
CA GLY A 418 -16.38 30.17 -3.91
C GLY A 418 -16.19 28.78 -4.53
N ARG A 419 -16.06 28.74 -5.87
CA ARG A 419 -15.85 27.50 -6.63
C ARG A 419 -14.74 26.63 -6.02
N VAL A 420 -15.08 25.37 -5.75
CA VAL A 420 -14.18 24.38 -5.16
C VAL A 420 -13.35 23.73 -6.26
N GLY A 421 -12.03 23.72 -6.11
CA GLY A 421 -11.08 23.14 -7.06
C GLY A 421 -10.92 21.61 -6.93
N ARG A 422 -12.01 20.90 -6.64
CA ARG A 422 -12.06 19.44 -6.46
C ARG A 422 -12.65 18.75 -7.67
N ASN A 423 -12.35 17.47 -7.77
CA ASN A 423 -12.87 16.56 -8.79
C ASN A 423 -13.69 15.42 -8.20
N VAL A 424 -13.63 15.18 -6.89
CA VAL A 424 -14.44 14.19 -6.20
C VAL A 424 -15.33 14.91 -5.18
N VAL A 425 -16.62 14.59 -5.19
CA VAL A 425 -17.62 15.17 -4.28
C VAL A 425 -18.49 14.08 -3.66
N GLN A 426 -18.82 14.24 -2.37
CA GLN A 426 -19.67 13.30 -1.64
C GLN A 426 -21.05 13.91 -1.33
N CYS A 427 -22.10 13.15 -1.67
CA CYS A 427 -23.50 13.48 -1.44
C CYS A 427 -24.16 12.45 -0.52
N HIS A 428 -24.78 12.90 0.57
CA HIS A 428 -25.65 12.06 1.38
C HIS A 428 -27.10 12.22 0.95
N VAL A 429 -27.76 11.10 0.67
CA VAL A 429 -29.16 11.05 0.25
C VAL A 429 -30.04 10.73 1.47
N LEU A 430 -30.79 11.72 1.93
CA LEU A 430 -31.63 11.62 3.13
C LEU A 430 -33.11 11.73 2.74
N GLY A 431 -33.98 10.99 3.42
CA GLY A 431 -35.42 11.01 3.13
C GLY A 431 -36.17 9.83 3.75
N ALA A 432 -37.50 9.93 3.80
CA ALA A 432 -38.35 8.91 4.39
C ALA A 432 -38.16 7.51 3.76
N PRO A 433 -38.44 6.42 4.50
CA PRO A 433 -38.55 5.09 3.91
C PRO A 433 -39.53 5.08 2.73
N GLY A 434 -39.19 4.40 1.64
CA GLY A 434 -40.05 4.33 0.46
C GLY A 434 -40.02 5.56 -0.47
N SER A 435 -39.25 6.61 -0.15
CA SER A 435 -39.19 7.83 -0.96
C SER A 435 -38.56 7.64 -2.36
N GLY A 436 -37.80 6.57 -2.57
CA GLY A 436 -37.14 6.27 -3.85
C GLY A 436 -35.62 6.49 -3.88
N LYS A 437 -34.97 6.70 -2.71
CA LYS A 437 -33.51 6.91 -2.58
C LYS A 437 -32.67 5.87 -3.33
N SER A 438 -32.96 4.59 -3.11
CA SER A 438 -32.17 3.50 -3.72
C SER A 438 -32.29 3.49 -5.24
N ALA A 439 -33.48 3.81 -5.78
CA ALA A 439 -33.70 3.94 -7.21
C ALA A 439 -32.92 5.12 -7.81
N LEU A 440 -32.73 6.21 -7.06
CA LEU A 440 -31.88 7.33 -7.47
C LEU A 440 -30.40 6.92 -7.55
N LEU A 441 -29.90 6.14 -6.60
CA LEU A 441 -28.54 5.57 -6.65
C LEU A 441 -28.38 4.61 -7.84
N ASP A 442 -29.36 3.77 -8.11
CA ASP A 442 -29.38 2.87 -9.28
C ASP A 442 -29.37 3.66 -10.61
N ALA A 443 -30.12 4.77 -10.67
CA ALA A 443 -30.16 5.65 -11.83
C ALA A 443 -28.81 6.32 -12.11
N LEU A 444 -28.04 6.67 -11.07
CA LEU A 444 -26.67 7.19 -11.24
C LEU A 444 -25.78 6.19 -11.97
N LEU A 445 -25.99 4.90 -11.74
CA LEU A 445 -25.23 3.80 -12.34
C LEU A 445 -25.85 3.29 -13.65
N SER A 446 -26.82 4.02 -14.21
CA SER A 446 -27.55 3.65 -15.43
C SER A 446 -28.22 2.28 -15.37
N ARG A 447 -28.72 1.88 -14.19
CA ARG A 447 -29.43 0.61 -14.01
C ARG A 447 -30.91 0.74 -14.31
N GLY A 448 -31.50 -0.36 -14.77
CA GLY A 448 -32.94 -0.45 -15.00
C GLY A 448 -33.73 -0.24 -13.70
N PHE A 449 -34.88 0.42 -13.81
CA PHE A 449 -35.79 0.61 -12.69
C PHE A 449 -36.43 -0.72 -12.27
N SER A 450 -36.45 -1.00 -10.96
CA SER A 450 -37.16 -2.13 -10.38
C SER A 450 -38.33 -1.64 -9.55
N THR A 451 -39.50 -2.27 -9.73
CA THR A 451 -40.72 -1.99 -8.96
C THR A 451 -40.73 -2.65 -7.58
N THR A 452 -39.78 -3.55 -7.31
CA THR A 452 -39.75 -4.30 -6.05
C THR A 452 -39.07 -3.48 -4.96
N TYR A 453 -39.80 -3.18 -3.89
CA TYR A 453 -39.25 -2.46 -2.74
C TYR A 453 -38.38 -3.38 -1.88
N HIS A 454 -37.16 -2.92 -1.60
CA HIS A 454 -36.23 -3.57 -0.70
C HIS A 454 -35.84 -2.55 0.39
N PRO A 455 -36.12 -2.82 1.68
CA PRO A 455 -35.66 -1.97 2.76
C PRO A 455 -34.13 -1.88 2.81
N THR A 456 -33.61 -0.67 2.96
CA THR A 456 -32.17 -0.41 3.09
C THR A 456 -31.70 -0.70 4.51
N ILE A 457 -31.32 -1.95 4.78
CA ILE A 457 -30.80 -2.39 6.09
C ILE A 457 -29.35 -1.94 6.25
N GLN A 458 -28.53 -2.19 5.21
CA GLN A 458 -27.11 -1.81 5.17
C GLN A 458 -26.92 -0.51 4.36
N PRO A 459 -25.90 0.31 4.68
CA PRO A 459 -25.58 1.48 3.89
C PRO A 459 -25.24 1.08 2.44
N ARG A 460 -25.66 1.91 1.50
CA ARG A 460 -25.47 1.69 0.08
C ARG A 460 -24.77 2.89 -0.54
N THR A 461 -23.71 2.62 -1.29
CA THR A 461 -22.94 3.66 -1.99
C THR A 461 -22.99 3.43 -3.50
N ALA A 462 -23.16 4.50 -4.25
CA ALA A 462 -23.02 4.52 -5.70
C ALA A 462 -22.01 5.61 -6.09
N VAL A 463 -21.05 5.27 -6.96
CA VAL A 463 -20.08 6.23 -7.49
C VAL A 463 -20.07 6.22 -9.01
N ASN A 464 -20.13 7.41 -9.61
CA ASN A 464 -19.99 7.59 -11.05
C ASN A 464 -19.39 8.95 -11.42
N THR A 465 -18.92 9.09 -12.65
CA THR A 465 -18.56 10.38 -13.25
C THR A 465 -19.79 11.14 -13.74
N VAL A 466 -19.85 12.44 -13.45
CA VAL A 466 -20.86 13.37 -13.92
C VAL A 466 -20.17 14.47 -14.75
N GLU A 467 -20.74 14.77 -15.91
CA GLU A 467 -20.26 15.85 -16.77
C GLU A 467 -21.00 17.15 -16.46
N LEU A 468 -20.25 18.16 -16.00
CA LEU A 468 -20.78 19.48 -15.68
C LEU A 468 -20.82 20.38 -16.91
N PRO A 469 -21.69 21.41 -16.92
CA PRO A 469 -21.71 22.42 -17.96
C PRO A 469 -20.31 23.04 -18.18
N GLY A 470 -19.88 23.09 -19.43
CA GLY A 470 -18.53 23.53 -19.81
C GLY A 470 -17.49 22.39 -19.92
N GLY A 471 -17.93 21.13 -19.94
CA GLY A 471 -17.10 19.96 -20.28
C GLY A 471 -16.16 19.51 -19.15
N LYS A 472 -16.35 20.00 -17.92
CA LYS A 472 -15.59 19.54 -16.76
C LYS A 472 -16.26 18.29 -16.19
N GLN A 473 -15.50 17.23 -15.99
CA GLN A 473 -15.99 16.01 -15.34
C GLN A 473 -15.62 15.98 -13.85
N CYS A 474 -16.48 15.35 -13.05
CA CYS A 474 -16.23 15.07 -11.64
C CYS A 474 -16.78 13.70 -11.24
N TYR A 475 -16.28 13.15 -10.13
CA TYR A 475 -16.81 11.95 -9.51
C TYR A 475 -17.80 12.34 -8.42
N LEU A 476 -19.03 11.83 -8.53
CA LEU A 476 -20.08 11.99 -7.55
C LEU A 476 -20.23 10.67 -6.78
N ILE A 477 -20.03 10.72 -5.47
CA ILE A 477 -20.28 9.62 -4.54
C ILE A 477 -21.64 9.89 -3.89
N MET A 478 -22.60 8.99 -4.04
CA MET A 478 -23.91 9.07 -3.41
C MET A 478 -24.06 7.97 -2.37
N ASP A 479 -24.31 8.37 -1.12
CA ASP A 479 -24.48 7.46 0.01
C ASP A 479 -25.92 7.49 0.53
N GLU A 480 -26.53 6.32 0.60
CA GLU A 480 -27.76 6.04 1.32
C GLU A 480 -27.38 5.34 2.65
N LEU A 481 -27.69 5.95 3.79
CA LEU A 481 -27.08 5.58 5.07
C LEU A 481 -27.72 4.38 5.79
N GLY A 482 -28.90 3.92 5.37
CA GLY A 482 -29.60 2.77 5.97
C GLY A 482 -29.80 2.92 7.49
N GLU A 483 -29.66 1.83 8.25
CA GLU A 483 -29.79 1.85 9.72
C GLU A 483 -28.70 2.67 10.43
N LEU A 484 -27.59 2.99 9.75
CA LEU A 484 -26.50 3.79 10.30
C LEU A 484 -26.77 5.30 10.23
N GLU A 485 -27.89 5.73 9.63
CA GLU A 485 -28.27 7.14 9.48
C GLU A 485 -28.15 7.92 10.80
N PRO A 486 -28.73 7.50 11.95
CA PRO A 486 -28.62 8.27 13.19
C PRO A 486 -27.19 8.40 13.69
N ALA A 487 -26.40 7.32 13.63
CA ALA A 487 -25.03 7.30 14.14
C ALA A 487 -24.08 8.19 13.32
N ILE A 488 -24.30 8.27 12.00
CA ILE A 488 -23.51 9.11 11.11
C ILE A 488 -23.92 10.59 11.26
N LEU A 489 -25.22 10.87 11.35
CA LEU A 489 -25.74 12.23 11.54
C LEU A 489 -25.44 12.80 12.94
N GLU A 490 -25.29 11.97 13.97
CA GLU A 490 -24.85 12.44 15.31
C GLU A 490 -23.38 12.88 15.33
N ASN A 491 -22.55 12.34 14.45
CA ASN A 491 -21.13 12.67 14.38
C ASN A 491 -20.87 13.92 13.51
N GLN A 492 -21.18 15.09 14.07
CA GLN A 492 -21.02 16.39 13.41
C GLN A 492 -19.61 16.59 12.81
N ALA A 493 -18.55 16.20 13.52
CA ALA A 493 -17.18 16.45 13.07
C ALA A 493 -16.86 15.69 11.78
N LYS A 494 -17.21 14.39 11.73
CA LYS A 494 -16.98 13.55 10.55
C LYS A 494 -17.89 13.95 9.39
N LEU A 495 -19.17 14.20 9.66
CA LEU A 495 -20.14 14.59 8.65
C LEU A 495 -19.71 15.88 7.95
N LEU A 496 -19.36 16.92 8.71
CA LEU A 496 -18.94 18.20 8.15
C LEU A 496 -17.58 18.13 7.46
N ASP A 497 -16.75 17.13 7.74
CA ASP A 497 -15.43 16.94 7.14
C ASP A 497 -15.48 16.17 5.80
N GLN A 498 -16.45 15.26 5.64
CA GLN A 498 -16.53 14.37 4.47
C GLN A 498 -17.65 14.77 3.50
N CYS A 499 -18.84 15.13 3.99
CA CYS A 499 -19.99 15.46 3.16
C CYS A 499 -19.83 16.83 2.49
N ASP A 500 -20.06 16.91 1.17
CA ASP A 500 -20.03 18.16 0.41
C ASP A 500 -21.42 18.72 0.12
N VAL A 501 -22.44 17.86 0.00
CA VAL A 501 -23.83 18.27 -0.27
C VAL A 501 -24.82 17.24 0.30
N ILE A 502 -25.98 17.70 0.76
CA ILE A 502 -27.08 16.84 1.18
C ILE A 502 -28.20 16.89 0.13
N ALA A 503 -28.61 15.72 -0.35
CA ALA A 503 -29.81 15.57 -1.17
C ALA A 503 -30.99 15.14 -0.29
N TYR A 504 -31.88 16.09 0.03
CA TYR A 504 -33.13 15.80 0.72
C TYR A 504 -34.18 15.32 -0.28
N THR A 505 -34.61 14.07 -0.11
CA THR A 505 -35.53 13.38 -1.01
C THR A 505 -36.87 13.11 -0.34
N TYR A 506 -37.95 13.30 -1.09
CA TYR A 506 -39.30 12.94 -0.68
C TYR A 506 -40.08 12.41 -1.89
N ASP A 507 -41.17 11.70 -1.65
CA ASP A 507 -42.03 11.15 -2.69
C ASP A 507 -43.18 12.13 -2.97
N SER A 508 -43.25 12.63 -4.21
CA SER A 508 -44.27 13.59 -4.60
C SER A 508 -45.70 13.05 -4.61
N SER A 509 -45.87 11.72 -4.61
CA SER A 509 -47.16 11.04 -4.55
C SER A 509 -47.59 10.68 -3.13
N ASP A 510 -46.63 10.52 -2.20
CA ASP A 510 -46.91 10.21 -0.79
C ASP A 510 -47.07 11.51 0.02
N PRO A 511 -48.26 11.78 0.60
CA PRO A 511 -48.50 13.01 1.36
C PRO A 511 -47.68 13.11 2.66
N ASP A 512 -47.22 11.99 3.23
CA ASP A 512 -46.56 11.99 4.54
C ASP A 512 -45.01 12.03 4.42
N SER A 513 -44.48 11.85 3.21
CA SER A 513 -43.04 11.70 2.98
C SER A 513 -42.21 12.96 3.24
N PHE A 514 -42.74 14.15 2.93
CA PHE A 514 -42.01 15.41 3.10
C PHE A 514 -41.82 15.81 4.56
N ALA A 515 -42.76 15.45 5.46
CA ALA A 515 -42.69 15.78 6.89
C ALA A 515 -41.42 15.23 7.57
N TYR A 516 -40.81 14.20 7.00
CA TYR A 516 -39.52 13.65 7.44
C TYR A 516 -38.38 14.66 7.38
N ILE A 517 -38.31 15.49 6.33
CA ILE A 517 -37.17 16.39 6.09
C ILE A 517 -37.08 17.49 7.15
N PRO A 518 -38.16 18.26 7.44
CA PRO A 518 -38.13 19.25 8.52
C PRO A 518 -37.85 18.62 9.89
N ALA A 519 -38.43 17.44 10.19
CA ALA A 519 -38.18 16.74 11.44
C ALA A 519 -36.70 16.34 11.60
N LEU A 520 -36.07 15.86 10.52
CA LEU A 520 -34.65 15.51 10.50
C LEU A 520 -33.74 16.72 10.73
N ARG A 521 -34.02 17.84 10.05
CA ARG A 521 -33.27 19.09 10.21
C ARG A 521 -33.44 19.70 11.60
N ALA A 522 -34.64 19.61 12.18
CA ALA A 522 -34.88 20.03 13.56
C ALA A 522 -34.11 19.19 14.58
N LYS A 523 -33.98 17.87 14.31
CA LYS A 523 -33.20 16.96 15.15
C LYS A 523 -31.68 17.19 15.03
N TYR A 524 -31.20 17.55 13.83
CA TYR A 524 -29.78 17.76 13.53
C TYR A 524 -29.51 19.16 12.95
N PRO A 525 -29.41 20.21 13.78
CA PRO A 525 -29.28 21.59 13.29
C PRO A 525 -28.00 21.87 12.50
N HIS A 526 -26.92 21.11 12.73
CA HIS A 526 -25.66 21.29 12.02
C HIS A 526 -25.74 20.90 10.53
N LEU A 527 -26.82 20.24 10.08
CA LEU A 527 -27.07 20.01 8.65
C LEU A 527 -27.30 21.31 7.87
N GLU A 528 -27.61 22.42 8.55
CA GLU A 528 -27.73 23.75 7.95
C GLU A 528 -26.37 24.34 7.53
N GLU A 529 -25.27 23.82 8.09
CA GLU A 529 -23.91 24.22 7.70
C GLU A 529 -23.46 23.60 6.38
N LEU A 530 -24.27 22.73 5.77
CA LEU A 530 -23.98 22.04 4.51
C LEU A 530 -24.90 22.54 3.37
N PRO A 531 -24.38 22.59 2.13
CA PRO A 531 -25.20 22.83 0.95
C PRO A 531 -26.28 21.75 0.82
N SER A 532 -27.49 22.15 0.42
CA SER A 532 -28.60 21.21 0.32
C SER A 532 -29.41 21.37 -0.97
N VAL A 533 -29.80 20.24 -1.55
CA VAL A 533 -30.69 20.15 -2.72
C VAL A 533 -31.94 19.38 -2.31
N PHE A 534 -33.11 19.91 -2.64
CA PHE A 534 -34.40 19.27 -2.37
C PHE A 534 -34.92 18.61 -3.64
N ILE A 535 -35.30 17.35 -3.55
CA ILE A 535 -35.65 16.51 -4.70
C ILE A 535 -36.99 15.80 -4.42
N ALA A 536 -37.97 16.10 -5.24
CA ALA A 536 -39.26 15.42 -5.29
C ALA A 536 -39.16 14.25 -6.27
N LEU A 537 -39.07 13.04 -5.73
CA LEU A 537 -38.99 11.80 -6.48
C LEU A 537 -40.39 11.33 -6.92
N LYS A 538 -40.41 10.36 -7.84
CA LYS A 538 -41.63 9.76 -8.42
C LYS A 538 -42.58 10.77 -9.06
N ALA A 539 -42.03 11.81 -9.71
CA ALA A 539 -42.82 12.84 -10.37
C ALA A 539 -43.63 12.34 -11.59
N ASP A 540 -43.48 11.08 -11.98
CA ASP A 540 -44.31 10.36 -12.93
C ASP A 540 -45.68 9.96 -12.36
N LEU A 541 -45.84 9.97 -11.03
CA LEU A 541 -47.09 9.69 -10.34
C LEU A 541 -47.88 10.97 -10.06
N ASP A 542 -49.16 10.82 -9.70
CA ASP A 542 -50.03 11.95 -9.37
C ASP A 542 -49.52 12.70 -8.13
N ARG A 543 -49.19 13.98 -8.33
CA ARG A 543 -48.68 14.86 -7.27
C ARG A 543 -49.75 15.10 -6.21
N THR A 544 -49.43 14.80 -4.95
CA THR A 544 -50.32 15.04 -3.81
C THR A 544 -49.85 16.22 -2.95
N THR A 545 -50.80 16.83 -2.23
CA THR A 545 -50.51 17.86 -1.23
C THR A 545 -49.82 17.24 -0.02
N GLN A 546 -48.67 17.77 0.36
CA GLN A 546 -47.87 17.23 1.45
C GLN A 546 -48.46 17.64 2.81
N ARG A 547 -48.63 16.68 3.72
CA ARG A 547 -49.14 16.86 5.09
C ARG A 547 -48.01 17.28 6.04
N ALA A 548 -47.39 18.40 5.72
CA ALA A 548 -46.42 19.07 6.57
C ALA A 548 -46.91 20.47 6.94
N GLU A 549 -46.25 21.13 7.90
CA GLU A 549 -46.58 22.51 8.31
C GLU A 549 -46.50 23.50 7.14
N HIS A 550 -45.56 23.26 6.22
CA HIS A 550 -45.34 24.06 5.02
C HIS A 550 -45.25 23.16 3.79
N GLN A 551 -45.73 23.64 2.64
CA GLN A 551 -45.51 22.93 1.37
C GLN A 551 -44.02 22.98 0.98
N PRO A 552 -43.52 22.01 0.19
CA PRO A 552 -42.09 21.93 -0.13
C PRO A 552 -41.48 23.20 -0.71
N HIS A 553 -42.21 23.88 -1.61
CA HIS A 553 -41.76 25.13 -2.23
C HIS A 553 -41.73 26.30 -1.24
N GLU A 554 -42.73 26.39 -0.35
CA GLU A 554 -42.79 27.38 0.72
C GLU A 554 -41.65 27.16 1.72
N TYR A 555 -41.40 25.90 2.11
CA TYR A 555 -40.34 25.54 3.03
C TYR A 555 -38.95 25.90 2.47
N THR A 556 -38.66 25.57 1.21
CA THR A 556 -37.39 25.98 0.58
C THR A 556 -37.24 27.49 0.46
N ALA A 557 -38.34 28.21 0.22
CA ALA A 557 -38.34 29.68 0.17
C ALA A 557 -38.11 30.29 1.56
N MET A 558 -38.71 29.73 2.62
CA MET A 558 -38.45 30.13 4.02
C MET A 558 -37.00 29.91 4.43
N LEU A 559 -36.38 28.83 3.94
CA LEU A 559 -34.96 28.57 4.12
C LEU A 559 -34.06 29.45 3.23
N ASN A 560 -34.64 30.37 2.43
CA ASN A 560 -33.93 31.22 1.48
C ASN A 560 -32.99 30.43 0.55
N ILE A 561 -33.36 29.20 0.20
CA ILE A 561 -32.59 28.38 -0.73
C ILE A 561 -32.89 28.88 -2.14
N PRO A 562 -31.86 29.18 -2.97
CA PRO A 562 -32.08 29.80 -4.28
C PRO A 562 -32.84 28.94 -5.29
N THR A 563 -32.75 27.62 -5.11
CA THR A 563 -33.29 26.62 -6.02
C THR A 563 -34.57 26.00 -5.45
N PRO A 564 -35.67 25.96 -6.22
CA PRO A 564 -36.88 25.25 -5.80
C PRO A 564 -36.65 23.72 -5.80
N PRO A 565 -37.54 22.94 -5.18
CA PRO A 565 -37.46 21.48 -5.23
C PRO A 565 -37.45 20.96 -6.67
N LEU A 566 -36.47 20.11 -7.00
CA LEU A 566 -36.35 19.48 -8.31
C LEU A 566 -37.36 18.33 -8.41
N HIS A 567 -38.20 18.34 -9.45
CA HIS A 567 -39.21 17.29 -9.67
C HIS A 567 -38.70 16.29 -10.70
N VAL A 568 -38.46 15.05 -10.26
CA VAL A 568 -37.84 14.04 -11.11
C VAL A 568 -38.45 12.65 -10.94
N SER A 569 -38.35 11.87 -12.00
CA SER A 569 -38.58 10.43 -11.96
C SER A 569 -37.38 9.69 -12.54
N VAL A 570 -37.06 8.55 -11.93
CA VAL A 570 -36.01 7.64 -12.41
C VAL A 570 -36.37 7.02 -13.77
N THR A 571 -37.65 7.02 -14.14
CA THR A 571 -38.10 6.52 -15.45
C THR A 571 -37.86 7.50 -16.59
N TRP A 572 -37.51 8.76 -16.29
CA TRP A 572 -37.31 9.80 -17.30
C TRP A 572 -35.86 9.82 -17.81
N THR A 573 -35.69 10.13 -19.09
CA THR A 573 -34.35 10.28 -19.70
C THR A 573 -33.58 11.48 -19.16
N SER A 574 -34.27 12.47 -18.58
CA SER A 574 -33.67 13.69 -17.99
C SER A 574 -33.12 13.48 -16.57
N ILE A 575 -33.16 12.27 -16.00
CA ILE A 575 -32.68 12.00 -14.64
C ILE A 575 -31.21 12.43 -14.42
N GLN A 576 -30.40 12.41 -15.49
CA GLN A 576 -29.01 12.84 -15.46
C GLN A 576 -28.83 14.31 -15.04
N GLU A 577 -29.81 15.18 -15.33
CA GLU A 577 -29.77 16.59 -14.94
C GLU A 577 -29.73 16.76 -13.42
N VAL A 578 -30.32 15.84 -12.65
CA VAL A 578 -30.30 15.89 -11.18
C VAL A 578 -28.90 15.69 -10.65
N PHE A 579 -28.16 14.72 -11.20
CA PHE A 579 -26.79 14.46 -10.77
C PHE A 579 -25.87 15.63 -11.09
N VAL A 580 -26.09 16.30 -12.22
CA VAL A 580 -25.43 17.56 -12.57
C VAL A 580 -25.73 18.62 -11.52
N HIS A 581 -27.01 18.86 -11.17
CA HIS A 581 -27.38 19.85 -10.15
C HIS A 581 -26.78 19.54 -8.76
N ILE A 582 -26.76 18.27 -8.35
CA ILE A 582 -26.13 17.84 -7.09
C ILE A 582 -24.62 18.13 -7.13
N ALA A 583 -23.96 17.77 -8.23
CA ALA A 583 -22.52 17.99 -8.38
C ALA A 583 -22.17 19.49 -8.46
N GLU A 584 -22.99 20.31 -9.13
CA GLU A 584 -22.85 21.77 -9.14
C GLU A 584 -23.03 22.36 -7.74
N ALA A 585 -24.04 21.92 -6.98
CA ALA A 585 -24.26 22.37 -5.61
C ALA A 585 -23.07 22.05 -4.69
N ALA A 586 -22.39 20.92 -4.91
CA ALA A 586 -21.17 20.56 -4.18
C ALA A 586 -19.95 21.39 -4.64
N MET A 587 -19.81 21.66 -5.94
CA MET A 587 -18.67 22.40 -6.50
C MET A 587 -18.77 23.91 -6.33
N GLU A 588 -19.97 24.46 -6.30
CA GLU A 588 -20.27 25.87 -6.05
C GLU A 588 -21.26 26.00 -4.90
N PRO A 589 -20.83 25.76 -3.65
CA PRO A 589 -21.71 25.73 -2.48
C PRO A 589 -22.60 26.98 -2.32
N SER A 590 -22.14 28.14 -2.80
CA SER A 590 -22.90 29.40 -2.76
C SER A 590 -24.26 29.37 -3.47
N THR A 591 -24.49 28.41 -4.38
CA THR A 591 -25.79 28.26 -5.08
C THR A 591 -26.80 27.45 -4.27
N ALA A 592 -26.35 26.67 -3.28
CA ALA A 592 -27.16 25.73 -2.51
C ALA A 592 -27.19 25.99 -0.99
N PHE A 593 -26.59 27.10 -0.54
CA PHE A 593 -26.74 27.60 0.84
C PHE A 593 -27.98 28.49 1.01
N PRO A 594 -28.64 28.46 2.19
CA PRO A 594 -29.60 29.48 2.62
C PRO A 594 -29.02 30.90 2.47
N ARG A 595 -29.73 31.81 1.79
CA ARG A 595 -29.35 33.25 1.71
C ARG A 595 -29.84 34.01 2.96
N SER A 596 -29.06 34.96 3.49
CA SER A 596 -29.54 35.88 4.55
C SER A 596 -29.99 37.22 3.96
N GLU A 597 -30.90 37.97 4.60
CA GLU A 597 -31.37 39.28 4.09
C GLU A 597 -30.24 40.32 3.93
N GLU A 598 -29.21 40.29 4.79
CA GLU A 598 -27.98 41.11 4.68
C GLU A 598 -27.24 40.94 3.33
N ASP A 599 -27.52 39.86 2.61
CA ASP A 599 -26.88 39.51 1.34
C ASP A 599 -27.37 40.33 0.15
N VAL A 600 -28.63 40.76 0.21
CA VAL A 600 -29.25 41.61 -0.80
C VAL A 600 -28.65 43.01 -0.67
N GLU A 601 -28.58 43.54 0.55
CA GLU A 601 -27.96 44.85 0.85
C GLU A 601 -26.48 44.90 0.49
N GLY A 602 -25.70 43.84 0.78
CA GLY A 602 -24.28 43.77 0.42
C GLY A 602 -24.02 43.81 -1.10
N LYS A 603 -24.90 43.20 -1.91
CA LYS A 603 -24.84 43.30 -3.38
C LYS A 603 -25.23 44.69 -3.88
N TRP A 604 -26.26 45.30 -3.30
CA TRP A 604 -26.63 46.69 -3.61
C TRP A 604 -25.52 47.69 -3.25
N MET A 605 -24.83 47.49 -2.12
CA MET A 605 -23.66 48.27 -1.73
C MET A 605 -22.48 48.06 -2.68
N ALA A 606 -22.16 46.82 -3.05
CA ALA A 606 -21.08 46.54 -4.00
C ALA A 606 -21.36 47.10 -5.40
N TRP A 607 -22.59 46.97 -5.89
CA TRP A 607 -23.04 47.61 -7.13
C TRP A 607 -23.03 49.13 -7.01
N GLY A 608 -23.45 49.70 -5.88
CA GLY A 608 -23.38 51.12 -5.60
C GLY A 608 -21.94 51.67 -5.62
N ILE A 609 -20.99 50.94 -5.04
CA ILE A 609 -19.56 51.29 -5.07
C ILE A 609 -19.01 51.18 -6.50
N ALA A 610 -19.34 50.12 -7.23
CA ALA A 610 -18.90 49.94 -8.62
C ALA A 610 -19.47 51.04 -9.53
N PHE A 611 -20.76 51.37 -9.39
CA PHE A 611 -21.41 52.45 -10.12
C PHE A 611 -20.79 53.80 -9.74
N GLY A 612 -20.54 54.03 -8.45
CA GLY A 612 -19.85 55.22 -7.95
C GLY A 612 -18.44 55.37 -8.53
N ALA A 613 -17.67 54.28 -8.59
CA ALA A 613 -16.33 54.28 -9.17
C ALA A 613 -16.34 54.60 -10.68
N VAL A 614 -17.31 54.05 -11.44
CA VAL A 614 -17.47 54.35 -12.87
C VAL A 614 -17.86 55.82 -13.09
N VAL A 615 -18.77 56.36 -12.27
CA VAL A 615 -19.16 57.77 -12.33
C VAL A 615 -17.99 58.69 -11.98
N CYS A 616 -17.23 58.39 -10.94
CA CYS A 616 -16.04 59.15 -10.56
C CYS A 616 -14.95 59.10 -11.64
N ALA A 617 -14.71 57.93 -12.24
CA ALA A 617 -13.75 57.78 -13.34
C ALA A 617 -14.20 58.56 -14.59
N GLY A 618 -15.50 58.51 -14.93
CA GLY A 618 -16.08 59.30 -16.01
C GLY A 618 -15.97 60.81 -15.76
N ALA A 619 -16.28 61.27 -14.55
CA ALA A 619 -16.14 62.67 -14.16
C ALA A 619 -14.68 63.16 -14.19
N ALA A 620 -13.74 62.33 -13.73
CA ALA A 620 -12.31 62.60 -13.82
C ALA A 620 -11.85 62.69 -15.27
N ALA A 621 -12.30 61.78 -16.14
CA ALA A 621 -12.00 61.81 -17.58
C ALA A 621 -12.54 63.08 -18.25
N VAL A 622 -13.76 63.51 -17.90
CA VAL A 622 -14.35 64.77 -18.41
C VAL A 622 -13.59 66.01 -17.90
N MET A 623 -13.15 66.02 -16.64
CA MET A 623 -12.33 67.10 -16.10
C MET A 623 -10.95 67.17 -16.74
N ILE A 624 -10.31 66.03 -17.00
CA ILE A 624 -9.04 65.94 -17.73
C ILE A 624 -9.24 66.45 -19.17
N TRP A 625 -10.30 66.01 -19.85
CA TRP A 625 -10.64 66.49 -21.19
C TRP A 625 -10.85 68.00 -21.23
N ARG A 626 -11.63 68.57 -20.29
CA ARG A 626 -11.82 70.02 -20.18
C ARG A 626 -10.54 70.79 -19.88
N ARG A 627 -9.63 70.25 -19.06
CA ARG A 627 -8.31 70.89 -18.82
C ARG A 627 -7.44 70.88 -20.06
N VAL A 628 -7.46 69.79 -20.84
CA VAL A 628 -6.69 69.67 -22.09
C VAL A 628 -7.30 70.54 -23.20
N SER A 629 -8.62 70.70 -23.26
CA SER A 629 -9.30 71.56 -24.23
C SER A 629 -9.31 73.04 -23.84
N GLY A 630 -9.13 73.38 -22.57
CA GLY A 630 -9.09 74.76 -22.06
C GLY A 630 -7.69 75.40 -22.03
N SER A 631 -6.63 74.63 -22.25
CA SER A 631 -5.24 75.13 -22.32
C SER A 631 -4.80 75.54 -23.72
N GLY A 632 -5.75 75.72 -24.65
CA GLY A 632 -5.52 76.13 -26.03
C GLY A 632 -6.35 77.35 -26.41
N SER A 633 -6.17 78.47 -25.71
CA SER A 633 -6.58 79.81 -26.15
C SER A 633 -5.58 80.85 -25.70
#